data_AF-A0A1V5N0B7-F1
#
_entry.id   AF-A0A1V5N0B7-F1
#
_cell.length_a   1.000
_cell.length_b   1.000
_cell.length_c   1.000
_cell.angle_alpha   90.00
_cell.angle_beta   90.00
_cell.angle_gamma   90.00
#
_symmetry.space_group_name_H-M   'P 1'
#
loop_
_entity.id
_entity.type
_entity.pdbx_description
1 polymer ?
#
loop_
_entity_poly.entity_id
_entity_poly.type
_entity_poly.pdbx_seq_one_letter_code
_entity_poly.pdbx_strand_id
1 'polypeptide(L)'
;MKKLWLLPVLVIVVIGILLVYTFTRPDGYVRLETPGVQGSMSLHGNWSRGITLTSEAEPQTVRSGTYQPRQIDLLAKQGVDWYRLYSSGPWGQLGEVEIKPEETTVLQPGPPLTLKADVNRRGRNVSIGFTIVGRAGEEYETVVKNGKRTPTPTVKIVDSEGKTLASGKFEYG
;
A
#
# COMPACT_ATOMS: atom_id res chain seq x y z
N MET A 1 40.39 23.73 42.53
CA MET A 1 40.40 23.19 41.14
C MET A 1 39.67 21.83 41.10
N LYS A 2 38.33 21.77 41.05
CA LYS A 2 37.61 20.46 41.05
C LYS A 2 36.34 20.40 40.17
N LYS A 3 36.04 21.41 39.34
CA LYS A 3 34.79 21.47 38.57
C LYS A 3 34.91 21.27 37.05
N LEU A 4 36.12 21.11 36.49
CA LEU A 4 36.30 21.04 35.03
C LEU A 4 35.85 19.70 34.39
N TRP A 5 35.77 18.61 35.16
CA TRP A 5 35.39 17.27 34.65
C TRP A 5 33.88 17.00 34.65
N LEU A 6 33.07 17.87 35.26
CA LEU A 6 31.62 17.69 35.34
C LEU A 6 30.92 17.94 33.99
N LEU A 7 31.43 18.87 33.19
CA LEU A 7 30.89 19.22 31.88
C LEU A 7 30.94 18.07 30.85
N PRO A 8 32.07 17.40 30.60
CA PRO A 8 32.13 16.30 29.63
C PRO A 8 31.31 15.07 30.06
N VAL A 9 31.24 14.78 31.37
CA VAL A 9 30.42 13.68 31.90
C VAL A 9 28.92 13.97 31.69
N LEU A 10 28.48 15.21 31.95
CA LEU A 10 27.09 15.61 31.71
C LEU A 10 26.72 15.48 30.22
N VAL A 11 27.61 15.87 29.32
CA VAL A 11 27.39 15.73 27.86
C VAL A 11 27.26 14.26 27.46
N ILE A 12 28.10 13.37 27.97
CA ILE A 12 28.02 11.92 27.69
C ILE A 12 26.71 11.34 28.22
N VAL A 13 26.26 11.75 29.41
CA VAL A 13 24.99 11.29 29.98
C VAL A 13 23.80 11.80 29.15
N VAL A 14 23.80 13.06 28.73
CA VAL A 14 22.74 13.63 27.88
C VAL A 14 22.70 12.96 26.51
N ILE A 15 23.86 12.71 25.89
CA ILE A 15 23.97 11.94 24.64
C ILE A 15 23.48 10.51 24.85
N GLY A 16 23.86 9.86 25.96
CA GLY A 16 23.39 8.52 26.32
C GLY A 16 21.88 8.45 26.47
N ILE A 17 21.26 9.43 27.14
CA ILE A 17 19.81 9.54 27.29
C ILE A 17 19.14 9.79 25.93
N LEU A 18 19.68 10.70 25.11
CA LEU A 18 19.18 10.96 23.75
C LEU A 18 19.30 9.72 22.86
N LEU A 19 20.39 8.98 22.96
CA LEU A 19 20.58 7.71 22.25
C LEU A 19 19.57 6.68 22.73
N VAL A 20 19.41 6.49 24.04
CA VAL A 20 18.39 5.57 24.56
C VAL A 20 17.00 5.99 24.08
N TYR A 21 16.60 7.25 24.23
CA TYR A 21 15.27 7.73 23.82
C TYR A 21 15.01 7.60 22.31
N THR A 22 16.04 7.80 21.48
CA THR A 22 15.93 7.57 20.03
C THR A 22 15.93 6.09 19.66
N PHE A 23 16.64 5.25 20.42
CA PHE A 23 16.72 3.80 20.20
C PHE A 23 15.58 3.00 20.87
N THR A 24 14.89 3.54 21.87
CA THR A 24 13.78 2.90 22.62
C THR A 24 12.47 3.65 22.48
N ARG A 25 12.14 4.13 21.27
CA ARG A 25 10.79 4.63 21.00
C ARG A 25 9.79 3.50 21.32
N PRO A 26 8.70 3.78 22.06
CA PRO A 26 7.73 2.74 22.38
C PRO A 26 7.10 2.19 21.11
N ASP A 27 6.70 0.93 21.14
CA ASP A 27 6.01 0.32 20.02
C ASP A 27 4.59 0.91 19.88
N GLY A 28 4.09 0.93 18.65
CA GLY A 28 2.69 1.13 18.35
C GLY A 28 2.08 -0.16 17.80
N TYR A 29 0.85 -0.05 17.34
CA TYR A 29 0.12 -1.17 16.77
C TYR A 29 -0.36 -0.82 15.37
N VAL A 30 -0.32 -1.78 14.46
CA VAL A 30 -0.85 -1.59 13.11
C VAL A 30 -1.83 -2.69 12.78
N ARG A 31 -2.98 -2.30 12.25
CA ARG A 31 -3.97 -3.23 11.73
C ARG A 31 -4.13 -3.05 10.24
N LEU A 32 -3.96 -4.12 9.47
CA LEU A 32 -4.26 -4.14 8.05
C LEU A 32 -5.69 -4.64 7.85
N GLU A 33 -6.57 -3.80 7.32
CA GLU A 33 -7.94 -4.16 7.03
C GLU A 33 -8.16 -4.21 5.53
N THR A 34 -8.51 -5.39 5.02
CA THR A 34 -8.84 -5.62 3.61
C THR A 34 -10.20 -6.31 3.52
N PRO A 35 -11.31 -5.55 3.41
CA PRO A 35 -12.65 -6.12 3.51
C PRO A 35 -12.91 -7.19 2.45
N GLY A 36 -13.34 -8.38 2.89
CA GLY A 36 -13.74 -9.48 2.01
C GLY A 36 -12.59 -10.19 1.27
N VAL A 37 -11.33 -9.83 1.53
CA VAL A 37 -10.15 -10.43 0.90
C VAL A 37 -9.03 -10.59 1.93
N GLN A 38 -8.11 -11.53 1.69
CA GLN A 38 -6.89 -11.62 2.50
C GLN A 38 -5.85 -10.64 1.93
N GLY A 39 -5.22 -9.86 2.79
CA GLY A 39 -4.24 -8.86 2.42
C GLY A 39 -2.90 -9.11 3.07
N SER A 40 -1.82 -8.87 2.33
CA SER A 40 -0.48 -8.70 2.90
C SER A 40 0.17 -7.45 2.34
N MET A 41 0.76 -6.64 3.20
CA MET A 41 1.37 -5.36 2.82
C MET A 41 2.77 -5.25 3.41
N SER A 42 3.77 -4.93 2.59
CA SER A 42 5.10 -4.62 3.09
C SER A 42 5.28 -3.11 3.22
N LEU A 43 5.79 -2.69 4.37
CA LEU A 43 6.16 -1.31 4.64
C LEU A 43 7.67 -1.22 4.87
N HIS A 44 8.25 -0.11 4.47
CA HIS A 44 9.66 0.20 4.64
C HIS A 44 9.79 1.47 5.50
N GLY A 45 10.41 1.34 6.66
CA GLY A 45 10.72 2.46 7.54
C GLY A 45 12.15 2.96 7.37
N ASN A 46 12.45 4.09 8.00
CA ASN A 46 13.81 4.62 8.07
C ASN A 46 14.80 3.59 8.67
N TRP A 47 16.04 3.61 8.17
CA TRP A 47 17.13 2.67 8.53
C TRP A 47 16.94 1.22 8.08
N SER A 48 16.44 1.01 6.86
CA SER A 48 16.36 -0.31 6.20
C SER A 48 15.44 -1.32 6.91
N ARG A 49 14.46 -0.84 7.69
CA ARG A 49 13.54 -1.70 8.43
C ARG A 49 12.33 -2.04 7.56
N GLY A 50 12.25 -3.29 7.12
CA GLY A 50 11.05 -3.82 6.48
C GLY A 50 10.12 -4.44 7.52
N ILE A 51 8.82 -4.20 7.39
CA ILE A 51 7.78 -4.93 8.11
C ILE A 51 6.78 -5.50 7.11
N THR A 52 6.24 -6.66 7.41
CA THR A 52 5.17 -7.28 6.62
C THR A 52 3.94 -7.37 7.50
N LEU A 53 2.86 -6.75 7.04
CA LEU A 53 1.56 -6.80 7.66
C LEU A 53 0.69 -7.85 6.98
N THR A 54 -0.18 -8.47 7.76
CA THR A 54 -1.20 -9.41 7.27
C THR A 54 -2.58 -8.97 7.78
N SER A 55 -3.64 -9.28 7.03
CA SER A 55 -5.01 -8.85 7.33
C SER A 55 -5.67 -9.65 8.46
N GLU A 56 -4.93 -9.86 9.56
CA GLU A 56 -5.35 -10.67 10.70
C GLU A 56 -6.34 -9.90 11.62
N ALA A 57 -6.99 -10.65 12.52
CA ALA A 57 -7.97 -10.07 13.43
C ALA A 57 -7.32 -9.14 14.47
N GLU A 58 -6.11 -9.46 14.91
CA GLU A 58 -5.38 -8.72 15.94
C GLU A 58 -4.40 -7.72 15.32
N PRO A 59 -4.26 -6.51 15.90
CA PRO A 59 -3.21 -5.58 15.52
C PRO A 59 -1.82 -6.16 15.76
N GLN A 60 -0.90 -5.87 14.85
CA GLN A 60 0.50 -6.29 14.95
C GLN A 60 1.32 -5.21 15.64
N THR A 61 2.13 -5.61 16.62
CA THR A 61 3.06 -4.71 17.30
C THR A 61 4.19 -4.31 16.35
N VAL A 62 4.33 -3.01 16.14
CA VAL A 62 5.33 -2.44 15.24
C VAL A 62 5.96 -1.25 15.93
N ARG A 63 7.27 -1.10 15.80
CA ARG A 63 7.96 0.06 16.33
C ARG A 63 7.39 1.37 15.78
N SER A 64 7.17 2.33 16.67
CA SER A 64 6.69 3.64 16.24
C SER A 64 7.68 4.35 15.30
N GLY A 65 7.13 5.08 14.33
CA GLY A 65 7.89 5.77 13.30
C GLY A 65 7.10 5.93 12.00
N THR A 66 7.77 6.51 11.02
CA THR A 66 7.23 6.73 9.68
C THR A 66 7.67 5.61 8.75
N TYR A 67 6.71 5.08 8.00
CA TYR A 67 6.87 3.98 7.06
C TYR A 67 6.27 4.34 5.70
N GLN A 68 6.85 3.80 4.63
CA GLN A 68 6.32 3.90 3.28
C GLN A 68 5.91 2.52 2.77
N PRO A 69 4.75 2.38 2.14
CA PRO A 69 4.40 1.16 1.45
C PRO A 69 5.41 0.80 0.36
N ARG A 70 5.63 -0.50 0.19
CA ARG A 70 6.48 -1.02 -0.87
C ARG A 70 5.74 -1.98 -1.78
N GLN A 71 4.91 -2.84 -1.22
CA GLN A 71 4.03 -3.70 -2.02
C GLN A 71 2.78 -4.07 -1.22
N ILE A 72 1.71 -4.38 -1.93
CA ILE A 72 0.55 -5.06 -1.37
C ILE A 72 0.10 -6.19 -2.30
N ASP A 73 -0.24 -7.31 -1.68
CA ASP A 73 -0.88 -8.46 -2.27
C ASP A 73 -2.27 -8.65 -1.69
N LEU A 74 -3.28 -8.74 -2.54
CA LEU A 74 -4.63 -9.14 -2.17
C LEU A 74 -4.95 -10.51 -2.75
N LEU A 75 -5.49 -11.39 -1.92
CA LEU A 75 -5.99 -12.70 -2.30
C LEU A 75 -7.50 -12.74 -2.08
N ALA A 76 -8.23 -12.87 -3.18
CA ALA A 76 -9.68 -12.99 -3.19
C ALA A 76 -10.08 -14.39 -3.69
N LYS A 77 -11.08 -15.00 -3.05
CA LYS A 77 -11.68 -16.25 -3.52
C LYS A 77 -13.08 -15.97 -4.05
N GLN A 78 -13.36 -16.40 -5.28
CA GLN A 78 -14.66 -16.28 -5.91
C GLN A 78 -15.09 -17.65 -6.44
N GLY A 79 -15.94 -18.35 -5.66
CA GLY A 79 -16.30 -19.73 -5.95
C GLY A 79 -15.08 -20.65 -5.85
N VAL A 80 -14.75 -21.34 -6.95
CA VAL A 80 -13.57 -22.22 -7.06
C VAL A 80 -12.30 -21.46 -7.46
N ASP A 81 -12.45 -20.25 -7.99
CA ASP A 81 -11.33 -19.47 -8.50
C ASP A 81 -10.72 -18.60 -7.40
N TRP A 82 -9.41 -18.41 -7.46
CA TRP A 82 -8.71 -17.42 -6.66
C TRP A 82 -8.07 -16.36 -7.57
N TYR A 83 -8.11 -15.13 -7.09
CA TYR A 83 -7.54 -13.96 -7.72
C TYR A 83 -6.46 -13.38 -6.81
N ARG A 84 -5.31 -13.06 -7.38
CA ARG A 84 -4.26 -12.29 -6.72
C ARG A 84 -4.13 -10.94 -7.43
N LEU A 85 -4.27 -9.87 -6.66
CA LEU A 85 -3.98 -8.52 -7.12
C LEU A 85 -2.70 -8.04 -6.46
N TYR A 86 -1.80 -7.49 -7.27
CA TYR A 86 -0.53 -6.95 -6.81
C TYR A 86 -0.45 -5.45 -7.11
N SER A 87 0.13 -4.70 -6.18
CA SER A 87 0.44 -3.29 -6.34
C SER A 87 1.81 -3.00 -5.73
N SER A 88 2.64 -2.26 -6.48
CA SER A 88 3.86 -1.61 -6.02
C SER A 88 3.68 -0.08 -5.89
N GLY A 89 2.43 0.36 -5.84
CA GLY A 89 2.01 1.75 -5.92
C GLY A 89 1.51 2.12 -7.32
N PRO A 90 1.13 3.38 -7.57
CA PRO A 90 0.98 4.49 -6.61
C PRO A 90 0.10 4.16 -5.39
N TRP A 91 0.34 4.84 -4.26
CA TRP A 91 -0.23 4.47 -2.95
C TRP A 91 -1.45 5.28 -2.50
N GLY A 92 -1.84 6.31 -3.26
CA GLY A 92 -2.88 7.23 -2.85
C GLY A 92 -2.62 7.82 -1.46
N GLN A 93 -3.59 7.67 -0.57
CA GLN A 93 -3.55 8.16 0.81
C GLN A 93 -2.58 7.38 1.71
N LEU A 94 -2.10 6.21 1.27
CA LEU A 94 -1.18 5.37 2.04
C LEU A 94 0.29 5.72 1.80
N GLY A 95 0.59 6.74 0.99
CA GLY A 95 1.97 7.08 0.59
C GLY A 95 2.95 7.29 1.75
N GLU A 96 2.44 7.67 2.92
CA GLU A 96 3.19 7.71 4.17
C GLU A 96 2.31 7.22 5.33
N VAL A 97 2.85 6.32 6.14
CA VAL A 97 2.18 5.74 7.31
C VAL A 97 2.94 6.12 8.57
N GLU A 98 2.31 6.93 9.42
CA GLU A 98 2.83 7.25 10.75
C GLU A 98 2.27 6.26 11.77
N ILE A 99 3.16 5.51 12.44
CA ILE A 99 2.82 4.65 13.57
C ILE A 99 3.19 5.38 14.85
N LYS A 100 2.18 5.73 15.64
CA LYS A 100 2.36 6.43 16.90
C LYS A 100 2.56 5.45 18.06
N PRO A 101 3.36 5.81 19.09
CA PRO A 101 3.55 4.96 20.26
C PRO A 101 2.22 4.66 20.96
N GLU A 102 2.01 3.41 21.34
CA GLU A 102 0.84 2.94 22.10
C GLU A 102 -0.53 3.15 21.41
N GLU A 103 -0.54 3.60 20.17
CA GLU A 103 -1.75 3.80 19.37
C GLU A 103 -1.89 2.72 18.28
N THR A 104 -3.14 2.44 17.90
CA THR A 104 -3.43 1.55 16.76
C THR A 104 -3.66 2.37 15.49
N THR A 105 -2.77 2.20 14.52
CA THR A 105 -2.90 2.73 13.17
C THR A 105 -3.64 1.71 12.30
N VAL A 106 -4.75 2.11 11.70
CA VAL A 106 -5.55 1.23 10.82
C VAL A 106 -5.26 1.57 9.36
N LEU A 107 -4.73 0.60 8.62
CA LEU A 107 -4.48 0.71 7.19
C LEU A 107 -5.57 0.03 6.42
N GLN A 108 -6.11 0.74 5.44
CA GLN A 108 -7.32 0.35 4.74
C GLN A 108 -7.14 0.27 3.22
N PRO A 109 -6.17 -0.48 2.68
CA PRO A 109 -6.11 -0.73 1.25
C PRO A 109 -7.18 -1.74 0.79
N GLY A 110 -7.30 -1.91 -0.52
CA GLY A 110 -8.12 -2.89 -1.20
C GLY A 110 -9.57 -2.46 -1.40
N PRO A 111 -10.54 -3.39 -1.28
CA PRO A 111 -11.92 -3.14 -1.65
C PRO A 111 -12.58 -1.97 -0.91
N PRO A 112 -13.57 -1.28 -1.51
CA PRO A 112 -14.09 -1.49 -2.87
C PRO A 112 -13.06 -1.14 -3.97
N LEU A 113 -12.97 -2.03 -4.96
CA LEU A 113 -12.12 -1.82 -6.13
C LEU A 113 -12.92 -1.12 -7.22
N THR A 114 -12.33 -0.06 -7.78
CA THR A 114 -12.94 0.71 -8.87
C THR A 114 -12.09 0.59 -10.12
N LEU A 115 -12.75 0.42 -11.28
CA LEU A 115 -12.09 0.50 -12.58
C LEU A 115 -12.07 1.95 -13.05
N LYS A 116 -10.89 2.54 -13.19
CA LYS A 116 -10.73 3.87 -13.77
C LYS A 116 -10.26 3.72 -15.21
N ALA A 117 -11.00 4.29 -16.16
CA ALA A 117 -10.57 4.36 -17.55
C ALA A 117 -9.67 5.58 -17.77
N ASP A 118 -8.51 5.37 -18.38
CA ASP A 118 -7.59 6.44 -18.74
C ASP A 118 -7.64 6.65 -20.25
N VAL A 119 -8.25 7.76 -20.68
CA VAL A 119 -8.43 8.09 -22.09
C VAL A 119 -7.46 9.19 -22.48
N ASN A 120 -6.54 8.88 -23.39
CA ASN A 120 -5.62 9.85 -23.95
C ASN A 120 -5.90 10.05 -25.44
N ARG A 121 -6.17 11.28 -25.85
CA ARG A 121 -6.38 11.64 -27.25
C ARG A 121 -5.19 12.44 -27.77
N ARG A 122 -4.54 11.93 -28.81
CA ARG A 122 -3.52 12.65 -29.58
C ARG A 122 -3.96 12.77 -31.04
N GLY A 123 -4.51 13.93 -31.40
CA GLY A 123 -5.06 14.17 -32.73
C GLY A 123 -6.24 13.26 -33.05
N ARG A 124 -6.07 12.38 -34.05
CA ARG A 124 -7.05 11.35 -34.43
C ARG A 124 -6.89 10.02 -33.70
N ASN A 125 -5.78 9.84 -32.98
CA ASN A 125 -5.53 8.63 -32.22
C ASN A 125 -6.10 8.77 -30.81
N VAL A 126 -6.81 7.74 -30.36
CA VAL A 126 -7.33 7.63 -29.00
C VAL A 126 -6.74 6.35 -28.40
N SER A 127 -5.99 6.51 -27.31
CA SER A 127 -5.51 5.42 -26.49
C SER A 127 -6.41 5.31 -25.26
N ILE A 128 -6.85 4.10 -24.97
CA ILE A 128 -7.66 3.80 -23.79
C ILE A 128 -6.86 2.80 -22.97
N GLY A 129 -6.59 3.18 -21.72
CA GLY A 129 -6.06 2.35 -20.65
C GLY A 129 -7.12 2.16 -19.57
N PHE A 130 -6.83 1.30 -18.61
CA PHE A 130 -7.55 1.31 -17.35
C PHE A 130 -6.60 0.95 -16.20
N THR A 131 -6.99 1.38 -15.01
CA THR A 131 -6.31 1.05 -13.76
C THR A 131 -7.35 0.57 -12.76
N ILE A 132 -6.99 -0.45 -11.98
CA ILE A 132 -7.80 -0.90 -10.84
C ILE A 132 -7.32 -0.10 -9.62
N VAL A 133 -8.23 0.64 -8.99
CA VAL A 133 -7.92 1.51 -7.86
C VAL A 133 -8.66 1.00 -6.63
N GLY A 134 -7.94 0.81 -5.52
CA GLY A 134 -8.56 0.47 -4.23
C GLY A 134 -9.02 1.70 -3.45
N ARG A 135 -9.65 1.45 -2.31
CA ARG A 135 -10.37 2.48 -1.53
C ARG A 135 -9.46 3.58 -0.98
N ALA A 136 -8.19 3.30 -0.74
CA ALA A 136 -7.24 4.31 -0.28
C ALA A 136 -6.54 5.03 -1.45
N GLY A 137 -6.90 4.72 -2.68
CA GLY A 137 -6.36 5.32 -3.90
C GLY A 137 -5.09 4.63 -4.42
N GLU A 138 -4.74 3.48 -3.86
CA GLU A 138 -3.65 2.65 -4.37
C GLU A 138 -4.03 1.93 -5.67
N GLU A 139 -3.08 1.80 -6.58
CA GLU A 139 -3.31 1.27 -7.92
C GLU A 139 -2.75 -0.15 -8.08
N TYR A 140 -3.54 -1.07 -8.64
CA TYR A 140 -3.15 -2.45 -8.87
C TYR A 140 -2.73 -2.66 -10.32
N GLU A 141 -1.55 -3.23 -10.50
CA GLU A 141 -0.90 -3.39 -11.80
C GLU A 141 -1.04 -4.80 -12.39
N THR A 142 -1.25 -5.81 -11.55
CA THR A 142 -1.34 -7.20 -12.00
C THR A 142 -2.51 -7.92 -11.36
N VAL A 143 -3.26 -8.65 -12.19
CA VAL A 143 -4.31 -9.58 -11.76
C VAL A 143 -4.00 -10.99 -12.28
N VAL A 144 -3.79 -11.91 -11.34
CA VAL A 144 -3.57 -13.34 -11.61
C VAL A 144 -4.81 -14.11 -11.19
N LYS A 145 -5.29 -14.98 -12.08
CA LYS A 145 -6.38 -15.92 -11.81
C LYS A 145 -5.83 -17.34 -11.78
N ASN A 146 -6.02 -18.05 -10.67
CA ASN A 146 -5.57 -19.45 -10.51
C ASN A 146 -4.08 -19.66 -10.87
N GLY A 147 -3.22 -18.71 -10.51
CA GLY A 147 -1.79 -18.76 -10.77
C GLY A 147 -1.38 -18.40 -12.19
N LYS A 148 -2.33 -18.04 -13.05
CA LYS A 148 -2.09 -17.61 -14.44
C LYS A 148 -2.47 -16.15 -14.63
N ARG A 149 -1.71 -15.43 -15.45
CA ARG A 149 -2.08 -14.06 -15.86
C ARG A 149 -3.49 -14.09 -16.45
N THR A 150 -4.31 -13.13 -16.07
CA THR A 150 -5.66 -13.00 -16.65
C THR A 150 -5.58 -12.76 -18.16
N PRO A 151 -6.57 -13.21 -18.93
CA PRO A 151 -6.60 -12.94 -20.36
C PRO A 151 -6.68 -11.42 -20.60
N THR A 152 -6.14 -11.00 -21.74
CA THR A 152 -6.14 -9.60 -22.15
C THR A 152 -7.56 -9.02 -22.08
N PRO A 153 -7.75 -7.90 -21.37
CA PRO A 153 -9.06 -7.29 -21.21
C PRO A 153 -9.68 -6.87 -22.55
N THR A 154 -11.00 -6.70 -22.54
CA THR A 154 -11.77 -6.21 -23.70
C THR A 154 -12.40 -4.87 -23.39
N VAL A 155 -12.57 -4.03 -24.40
CA VAL A 155 -13.19 -2.69 -24.28
C VAL A 155 -14.40 -2.60 -25.20
N LYS A 156 -15.43 -1.89 -24.73
CA LYS A 156 -16.59 -1.48 -25.53
C LYS A 156 -16.80 0.01 -25.33
N ILE A 157 -16.95 0.74 -26.44
CA ILE A 157 -17.39 2.13 -26.46
C ILE A 157 -18.87 2.11 -26.77
N VAL A 158 -19.68 2.74 -25.92
CA VAL A 158 -21.13 2.82 -26.06
C VAL A 158 -21.56 4.27 -26.18
N ASP A 159 -22.70 4.52 -26.84
CA ASP A 159 -23.34 5.83 -26.82
C ASP A 159 -24.16 6.04 -25.52
N SER A 160 -24.83 7.19 -25.43
CA SER A 160 -25.67 7.55 -24.29
C SER A 160 -26.86 6.61 -24.06
N GLU A 161 -27.28 5.88 -25.09
CA GLU A 161 -28.38 4.90 -25.03
C GLU A 161 -27.85 3.48 -24.72
N GLY A 162 -26.53 3.32 -24.55
CA GLY A 162 -25.87 2.05 -24.28
C GLY A 162 -25.61 1.20 -25.52
N LYS A 163 -25.89 1.71 -26.73
CA LYS A 163 -25.60 1.00 -27.98
C LYS A 163 -24.10 1.02 -28.23
N THR A 164 -23.54 -0.15 -28.57
CA THR A 164 -22.11 -0.29 -28.84
C THR A 164 -21.73 0.42 -30.15
N LEU A 165 -20.86 1.42 -30.06
CA LEU A 165 -20.27 2.15 -31.17
C LEU A 165 -19.01 1.47 -31.71
N ALA A 166 -18.20 0.89 -30.82
CA ALA A 166 -16.99 0.16 -31.17
C ALA A 166 -16.61 -0.83 -30.06
N SER A 167 -15.82 -1.85 -30.40
CA SER A 167 -15.25 -2.80 -29.44
C SER A 167 -13.84 -3.21 -29.85
N GLY A 168 -13.06 -3.66 -28.87
CA GLY A 168 -11.67 -4.06 -29.10
C GLY A 168 -11.09 -4.85 -27.94
N LYS A 169 -9.81 -5.20 -28.08
CA LYS A 169 -8.98 -5.79 -27.04
C LYS A 169 -7.83 -4.85 -26.77
N PHE A 170 -7.38 -4.79 -25.52
CA PHE A 170 -6.16 -4.05 -25.20
C PHE A 170 -4.97 -4.73 -25.88
N GLU A 171 -4.02 -3.96 -26.41
CA GLU A 171 -2.81 -4.53 -27.03
C GLU A 171 -1.84 -5.08 -25.97
N TYR A 172 -1.88 -4.49 -24.77
CA TYR A 172 -1.04 -4.82 -23.63
C TYR A 172 -1.92 -5.00 -22.40
N GLY A 173 -1.71 -6.10 -21.68
CA GLY A 173 -2.41 -6.46 -20.45
C GLY A 173 -1.60 -7.44 -19.66
#